data_AF-A0A8H7GF17-F1
#
_entry.id   AF-A0A8H7GF17-F1
#
_cell.length_a   1.000
_cell.length_b   1.000
_cell.length_c   1.000
_cell.angle_alpha   90.00
_cell.angle_beta   90.00
_cell.angle_gamma   90.00
#
_symmetry.space_group_name_H-M   'P 1'
#
loop_
_entity.id
_entity.type
_entity.pdbx_description
1 polymer ?
#
loop_
_entity_poly.entity_id
_entity_poly.type
_entity_poly.pdbx_seq_one_letter_code
_entity_poly.pdbx_strand_id
1 'polypeptide(L)'
;MTVTTHIAVKEAHQLSRSTSPVDSSSAASVLLSGPDPSIRDDFSTLEWTPYSLDLEQRALVLSRHPLHDGSTSVAEWTLIGSAVTSLLMSMLCGIVLIAAGMAPIQQYIIGDGGNVVYSGLGPSELPSDAFSTSSSSEKYALGLNIIVTLFTEAIGFVHSITLRSALSTESRLKFNTNLRLFTASKSAAWSNPNGILANIAMSILLVISYSSATLTILPFALTLDGSTSYDQPYILRLPCILLGSSLFLQSLIALVALCKCLSLIQSSSALGTASTLIDGQGLFAERQRCMHNLLDDNPRFSPREPLASQPSAWNSHKAVKKIIILAWCLVVAYVAWGGIVALLAVHANSANIAHWNTSNVGYWSLVPKSGQSAALQVEFHTDDPSGSFGWATWLALYLIFTVLQGGLTLQLHCCEVVTNVVRDEASWRAASVNGASLSVNPITAVLGSWHSLLLLAAKPFMHWMFGLSLSVRGQSTLASQTMGDQIYDATAISSSLTLTNSCFQVNTSSPVANPNHEILIDLPITTQRFGT
;
A
#
# COMPACT_ATOMS: atom_id res chain seq x y z
N MET A 1 6.66 -26.00 -21.34
CA MET A 1 6.37 -24.98 -22.37
C MET A 1 7.52 -23.99 -22.37
N THR A 2 8.45 -24.17 -23.29
CA THR A 2 9.72 -23.41 -23.36
C THR A 2 9.57 -22.42 -24.50
N VAL A 3 9.37 -21.15 -24.18
CA VAL A 3 9.41 -20.07 -25.18
C VAL A 3 10.68 -19.29 -24.94
N THR A 4 11.65 -19.57 -25.79
CA THR A 4 12.95 -18.92 -25.90
C THR A 4 12.75 -17.55 -26.55
N THR A 5 12.94 -16.46 -25.81
CA THR A 5 12.97 -15.09 -26.35
C THR A 5 14.40 -14.70 -26.67
N HIS A 6 14.74 -14.71 -27.96
CA HIS A 6 15.94 -14.10 -28.50
C HIS A 6 15.54 -12.97 -29.46
N ILE A 7 16.26 -11.84 -29.35
CA ILE A 7 16.47 -10.78 -30.36
C ILE A 7 15.48 -9.61 -30.35
N ALA A 8 15.92 -8.51 -29.72
CA ALA A 8 15.77 -7.14 -30.22
C ALA A 8 16.78 -6.19 -29.53
N VAL A 9 18.09 -6.33 -29.84
CA VAL A 9 19.16 -5.40 -29.39
C VAL A 9 20.09 -5.04 -30.57
N LYS A 10 19.53 -4.81 -31.76
CA LYS A 10 20.39 -4.52 -32.92
C LYS A 10 19.80 -3.48 -33.87
N GLU A 11 19.50 -2.29 -33.37
CA GLU A 11 19.23 -1.13 -34.24
C GLU A 11 19.40 0.22 -33.52
N ALA A 12 20.59 0.46 -32.94
CA ALA A 12 20.94 1.79 -32.42
C ALA A 12 22.43 2.17 -32.65
N HIS A 13 23.09 1.55 -33.63
CA HIS A 13 24.52 1.75 -33.85
C HIS A 13 24.92 1.89 -35.33
N GLN A 14 24.10 2.55 -36.16
CA GLN A 14 24.53 3.01 -37.49
C GLN A 14 23.76 4.26 -37.94
N LEU A 15 24.10 5.43 -37.37
CA LEU A 15 23.92 6.74 -38.02
C LEU A 15 24.76 7.79 -37.29
N SER A 16 26.09 7.62 -37.41
CA SER A 16 27.08 8.60 -36.99
C SER A 16 28.34 8.35 -37.81
N ARG A 17 28.44 8.99 -38.99
CA ARG A 17 29.68 9.46 -39.65
C ARG A 17 29.39 9.81 -41.12
N SER A 18 29.31 11.10 -41.42
CA SER A 18 30.05 11.71 -42.53
C SER A 18 29.81 13.22 -42.59
N THR A 19 30.65 14.01 -41.91
CA THR A 19 31.00 15.34 -42.40
C THR A 19 32.44 15.63 -42.00
N SER A 20 33.27 15.82 -43.02
CA SER A 20 34.68 16.22 -42.95
C SER A 20 34.83 17.68 -42.51
N PRO A 21 36.01 18.07 -41.98
CA PRO A 21 36.27 19.46 -41.60
C PRO A 21 36.63 20.29 -42.83
N VAL A 22 36.10 21.52 -42.89
CA VAL A 22 36.63 22.57 -43.76
C VAL A 22 37.38 23.53 -42.85
N ASP A 23 38.68 23.63 -43.10
CA ASP A 23 39.56 24.66 -42.60
C ASP A 23 39.15 26.04 -43.14
N SER A 24 39.08 27.04 -42.27
CA SER A 24 39.38 28.41 -42.63
C SER A 24 39.84 29.22 -41.41
N SER A 25 41.16 29.35 -41.34
CA SER A 25 41.84 30.45 -40.67
C SER A 25 41.56 31.78 -41.39
N SER A 26 41.24 32.84 -40.65
CA SER A 26 42.00 34.11 -40.58
C SER A 26 41.12 35.33 -40.30
N ALA A 27 41.67 36.24 -39.49
CA ALA A 27 41.31 37.64 -39.27
C ALA A 27 39.92 37.90 -38.62
N ALA A 28 39.75 38.78 -37.65
CA ALA A 28 40.48 40.00 -37.35
C ALA A 28 40.43 40.32 -35.85
N SER A 29 41.57 40.79 -35.35
CA SER A 29 41.71 41.61 -34.16
C SER A 29 40.99 42.94 -34.35
N VAL A 30 39.94 43.20 -33.55
CA VAL A 30 39.41 44.54 -33.35
C VAL A 30 39.32 44.80 -31.85
N LEU A 31 40.16 45.74 -31.43
CA LEU A 31 40.14 46.44 -30.15
C LEU A 31 38.76 47.07 -29.93
N LEU A 32 38.06 46.66 -28.87
CA LEU A 32 37.03 47.48 -28.24
C LEU A 32 37.31 47.58 -26.75
N SER A 33 37.72 48.80 -26.41
CA SER A 33 37.80 49.44 -25.10
C SER A 33 36.71 48.96 -24.13
N GLY A 34 37.15 48.58 -22.93
CA GLY A 34 36.28 48.29 -21.80
C GLY A 34 35.52 49.54 -21.31
N PRO A 35 34.32 49.36 -20.74
CA PRO A 35 33.64 50.44 -20.06
C PRO A 35 34.14 50.58 -18.62
N ASP A 36 34.22 51.85 -18.24
CA ASP A 36 34.58 52.45 -16.96
C ASP A 36 33.94 51.78 -15.72
N PRO A 37 34.70 51.45 -14.66
CA PRO A 37 34.18 50.88 -13.42
C PRO A 37 33.86 51.94 -12.36
N SER A 38 33.20 53.04 -12.73
CA SER A 38 32.77 54.07 -11.78
C SER A 38 31.34 54.53 -12.03
N ILE A 39 30.37 53.74 -11.55
CA ILE A 39 29.03 54.12 -11.05
C ILE A 39 28.46 52.80 -10.51
N ARG A 40 28.72 52.54 -9.23
CA ARG A 40 28.14 51.38 -8.55
C ARG A 40 28.01 51.66 -7.05
N ASP A 41 27.24 52.69 -6.73
CA ASP A 41 26.67 52.91 -5.41
C ASP A 41 25.25 53.47 -5.61
N ASP A 42 24.33 53.12 -4.69
CA ASP A 42 22.92 53.54 -4.58
C ASP A 42 21.81 52.68 -5.20
N PHE A 43 21.82 51.36 -4.97
CA PHE A 43 20.58 50.55 -4.99
C PHE A 43 20.54 49.45 -3.92
N SER A 44 21.02 49.76 -2.71
CA SER A 44 21.11 48.80 -1.60
C SER A 44 20.27 49.19 -0.39
N THR A 45 19.00 49.59 -0.54
CA THR A 45 18.03 49.71 0.58
C THR A 45 16.56 49.63 0.13
N LEU A 46 16.21 48.78 -0.83
CA LEU A 46 14.81 48.37 -1.02
C LEU A 46 14.62 47.03 -0.32
N GLU A 47 14.41 47.14 0.98
CA GLU A 47 13.93 46.06 1.83
C GLU A 47 12.53 45.68 1.35
N TRP A 48 12.47 44.69 0.46
CA TRP A 48 11.20 44.05 0.12
C TRP A 48 10.70 43.38 1.40
N THR A 49 9.72 43.98 2.06
CA THR A 49 8.95 43.31 3.11
C THR A 49 7.90 42.43 2.43
N PRO A 50 8.08 41.10 2.34
CA PRO A 50 6.95 40.24 2.05
C PRO A 50 6.08 40.20 3.32
N TYR A 51 4.76 40.01 3.17
CA TYR A 51 3.80 39.53 4.19
C TYR A 51 2.61 40.41 4.59
N SER A 52 2.42 41.66 4.16
CA SER A 52 1.23 42.43 4.62
C SER A 52 0.10 42.64 3.60
N LEU A 53 0.20 42.13 2.37
CA LEU A 53 -0.76 42.39 1.28
C LEU A 53 -1.73 41.24 0.96
N ASP A 54 -1.74 40.17 1.76
CA ASP A 54 -2.12 38.84 1.26
C ASP A 54 -3.59 38.42 1.54
N LEU A 55 -4.40 39.20 2.26
CA LEU A 55 -5.80 38.80 2.56
C LEU A 55 -6.81 39.39 1.57
N GLU A 56 -6.69 40.67 1.22
CA GLU A 56 -7.62 41.31 0.27
C GLU A 56 -7.35 40.89 -1.17
N GLN A 57 -6.08 40.77 -1.58
CA GLN A 57 -5.75 40.25 -2.93
C GLN A 57 -6.16 38.79 -3.10
N ARG A 58 -6.03 37.96 -2.06
CA ARG A 58 -6.55 36.57 -2.11
C ARG A 58 -8.07 36.54 -2.20
N ALA A 59 -8.78 37.40 -1.49
CA ALA A 59 -10.25 37.50 -1.58
C ALA A 59 -10.71 37.98 -2.97
N LEU A 60 -9.96 38.90 -3.60
CA LEU A 60 -10.28 39.46 -4.91
C LEU A 60 -9.90 38.53 -6.08
N VAL A 61 -8.88 37.69 -5.89
CA VAL A 61 -8.54 36.60 -6.82
C VAL A 61 -9.57 35.46 -6.72
N LEU A 62 -10.05 35.14 -5.52
CA LEU A 62 -11.14 34.17 -5.32
C LEU A 62 -12.48 34.64 -5.93
N SER A 63 -12.71 35.96 -6.05
CA SER A 63 -13.93 36.51 -6.65
C SER A 63 -13.90 36.61 -8.18
N ARG A 64 -12.73 36.45 -8.82
CA ARG A 64 -12.59 36.40 -10.29
C ARG A 64 -12.38 34.96 -10.75
N HIS A 65 -13.34 34.08 -10.47
CA HIS A 65 -13.41 32.84 -11.24
C HIS A 65 -13.98 33.16 -12.64
N PRO A 66 -13.18 33.08 -13.71
CA PRO A 66 -13.71 33.22 -15.07
C PRO A 66 -14.80 32.17 -15.28
N LEU A 67 -15.85 32.56 -16.02
CA LEU A 67 -16.93 31.67 -16.45
C LEU A 67 -16.31 30.41 -17.07
N HIS A 68 -16.36 29.34 -16.28
CA HIS A 68 -15.81 28.03 -16.57
C HIS A 68 -16.39 27.52 -17.90
N ASP A 69 -15.55 27.22 -18.88
CA ASP A 69 -15.98 26.44 -20.03
C ASP A 69 -16.58 25.12 -19.50
N GLY A 70 -17.88 24.90 -19.73
CA GLY A 70 -18.64 23.81 -19.09
C GLY A 70 -18.07 22.40 -19.33
N SER A 71 -17.16 22.24 -20.30
CA SER A 71 -16.48 21.00 -20.65
C SER A 71 -15.53 20.46 -19.56
N THR A 72 -14.78 21.31 -18.85
CA THR A 72 -13.81 20.83 -17.84
C THR A 72 -14.51 20.34 -16.57
N SER A 73 -15.67 20.92 -16.26
CA SER A 73 -16.44 20.57 -15.06
C SER A 73 -16.88 19.10 -15.04
N VAL A 74 -17.30 18.53 -16.18
CA VAL A 74 -17.84 17.17 -16.24
C VAL A 74 -16.78 16.11 -15.92
N ALA A 75 -15.56 16.29 -16.44
CA ALA A 75 -14.46 15.36 -16.19
C ALA A 75 -14.02 15.37 -14.72
N GLU A 76 -13.99 16.55 -14.11
CA GLU A 76 -13.67 16.73 -12.68
C GLU A 76 -14.69 16.05 -11.78
N TRP A 77 -15.99 16.30 -12.00
CA TRP A 77 -17.06 15.64 -11.24
C TRP A 77 -17.06 14.12 -11.44
N THR A 78 -16.70 13.64 -12.63
CA THR A 78 -16.56 12.20 -12.90
C THR A 78 -15.38 11.60 -12.11
N LEU A 79 -14.26 12.30 -12.02
CA LEU A 79 -13.11 11.87 -11.23
C LEU A 79 -13.44 11.85 -9.73
N ILE A 80 -14.06 12.91 -9.21
CA ILE A 80 -14.47 12.97 -7.80
C ILE A 80 -15.51 11.90 -7.50
N GLY A 81 -16.51 11.73 -8.37
CA GLY A 81 -17.56 10.71 -8.22
C GLY A 81 -16.98 9.29 -8.21
N SER A 82 -16.05 8.98 -9.12
CA SER A 82 -15.39 7.67 -9.15
C SER A 82 -14.49 7.46 -7.93
N ALA A 83 -13.76 8.50 -7.48
CA ALA A 83 -12.97 8.46 -6.24
C ALA A 83 -13.86 8.14 -5.03
N VAL A 84 -14.93 8.90 -4.81
CA VAL A 84 -15.87 8.70 -3.70
C VAL A 84 -16.51 7.30 -3.78
N THR A 85 -16.96 6.88 -4.96
CA THR A 85 -17.56 5.55 -5.14
C THR A 85 -16.57 4.44 -4.78
N SER A 86 -15.31 4.54 -5.22
CA SER A 86 -14.29 3.55 -4.91
C SER A 86 -13.97 3.47 -3.41
N LEU A 87 -13.95 4.61 -2.70
CA LEU A 87 -13.77 4.65 -1.25
C LEU A 87 -14.95 4.02 -0.51
N LEU A 88 -16.19 4.34 -0.91
CA LEU A 88 -17.39 3.75 -0.31
C LEU A 88 -17.46 2.24 -0.53
N MET A 89 -17.11 1.75 -1.72
CA MET A 89 -17.03 0.31 -2.01
C MET A 89 -15.96 -0.38 -1.17
N SER A 90 -14.81 0.27 -0.98
CA SER A 90 -13.73 -0.24 -0.11
C SER A 90 -14.17 -0.31 1.36
N MET A 91 -14.87 0.72 1.86
CA MET A 91 -15.45 0.72 3.20
C MET A 91 -16.49 -0.38 3.38
N LEU A 92 -17.40 -0.55 2.40
CA LEU A 92 -18.42 -1.60 2.42
C LEU A 92 -17.79 -2.98 2.42
N CYS A 93 -16.78 -3.22 1.57
CA CYS A 93 -16.02 -4.46 1.58
C CYS A 93 -15.36 -4.70 2.94
N GLY A 94 -14.76 -3.67 3.54
CA GLY A 94 -14.21 -3.73 4.88
C GLY A 94 -15.23 -4.16 5.94
N ILE A 95 -16.42 -3.57 5.93
CA ILE A 95 -17.53 -3.92 6.82
C ILE A 95 -17.98 -5.37 6.62
N VAL A 96 -18.13 -5.81 5.37
CA VAL A 96 -18.51 -7.20 5.04
C VAL A 96 -17.48 -8.19 5.55
N LEU A 97 -16.17 -7.90 5.41
CA LEU A 97 -15.10 -8.76 5.93
C LEU A 97 -15.08 -8.80 7.46
N ILE A 98 -15.29 -7.66 8.13
CA ILE A 98 -15.44 -7.63 9.60
C ILE A 98 -16.64 -8.47 10.02
N ALA A 99 -17.81 -8.26 9.38
CA ALA A 99 -19.02 -9.01 9.69
C ALA A 99 -18.85 -10.51 9.44
N ALA A 100 -18.20 -10.90 8.34
CA ALA A 100 -17.90 -12.30 8.03
C ALA A 100 -16.93 -12.94 9.04
N GLY A 101 -15.93 -12.19 9.51
CA GLY A 101 -15.01 -12.66 10.54
C GLY A 101 -15.62 -12.72 11.95
N MET A 102 -16.57 -11.83 12.25
CA MET A 102 -17.31 -11.80 13.53
C MET A 102 -18.50 -12.77 13.56
N ALA A 103 -19.05 -13.12 12.41
CA ALA A 103 -20.15 -14.06 12.31
C ALA A 103 -19.77 -15.31 13.10
N PRO A 104 -20.62 -15.76 14.04
CA PRO A 104 -20.38 -17.06 14.65
C PRO A 104 -20.30 -18.04 13.48
N ILE A 105 -19.19 -18.77 13.37
CA ILE A 105 -19.25 -20.04 12.65
C ILE A 105 -20.36 -20.73 13.40
N GLN A 106 -21.52 -20.89 12.75
CA GLN A 106 -22.36 -22.02 13.06
C GLN A 106 -21.40 -23.18 12.87
N GLN A 107 -20.75 -23.58 13.97
CA GLN A 107 -20.32 -24.94 14.11
C GLN A 107 -21.60 -25.65 13.73
N TYR A 108 -21.59 -26.28 12.56
CA TYR A 108 -22.61 -27.25 12.24
C TYR A 108 -22.33 -28.35 13.26
N ILE A 109 -22.85 -28.12 14.48
CA ILE A 109 -22.79 -29.06 15.57
C ILE A 109 -23.61 -30.19 15.02
N ILE A 110 -22.87 -31.24 14.69
CA ILE A 110 -23.33 -32.56 14.34
C ILE A 110 -24.56 -32.83 15.21
N GLY A 111 -25.72 -32.97 14.57
CA GLY A 111 -26.96 -33.28 15.26
C GLY A 111 -26.80 -34.56 16.08
N ASP A 112 -27.52 -34.61 17.19
CA ASP A 112 -27.51 -35.58 18.29
C ASP A 112 -27.97 -37.00 17.88
N GLY A 113 -27.47 -37.51 16.75
CA GLY A 113 -27.96 -38.74 16.13
C GLY A 113 -27.05 -39.24 15.01
N GLY A 114 -25.78 -39.49 15.31
CA GLY A 114 -24.89 -40.47 14.66
C GLY A 114 -24.63 -40.39 13.14
N ASN A 115 -25.31 -39.51 12.41
CA ASN A 115 -25.18 -39.35 10.97
C ASN A 115 -24.62 -37.96 10.69
N VAL A 116 -23.31 -37.91 10.46
CA VAL A 116 -22.62 -36.73 9.96
C VAL A 116 -23.07 -36.50 8.51
N VAL A 117 -24.20 -35.81 8.34
CA VAL A 117 -24.57 -35.23 7.05
C VAL A 117 -23.83 -33.91 6.94
N TYR A 118 -22.75 -33.88 6.16
CA TYR A 118 -22.19 -32.63 5.68
C TYR A 118 -23.30 -31.92 4.89
N SER A 119 -23.84 -30.82 5.42
CA SER A 119 -24.70 -29.91 4.65
C SER A 119 -23.89 -29.03 3.70
N GLY A 120 -22.90 -29.61 3.03
CA GLY A 120 -22.56 -29.26 1.67
C GLY A 120 -22.99 -30.46 0.85
N LEU A 121 -24.06 -30.33 0.05
CA LEU A 121 -24.49 -31.27 -0.99
C LEU A 121 -23.94 -32.70 -0.80
N GLY A 122 -24.69 -33.53 -0.06
CA GLY A 122 -24.25 -34.85 0.37
C GLY A 122 -23.49 -35.63 -0.73
N PRO A 123 -22.34 -36.24 -0.41
CA PRO A 123 -21.44 -36.86 -1.38
C PRO A 123 -21.92 -38.20 -1.93
N SER A 124 -23.22 -38.52 -1.86
CA SER A 124 -23.71 -39.80 -2.37
C SER A 124 -23.78 -39.85 -3.91
N GLU A 125 -23.66 -38.72 -4.62
CA GLU A 125 -23.65 -38.71 -6.10
C GLU A 125 -22.68 -37.70 -6.75
N LEU A 126 -21.86 -36.96 -5.98
CA LEU A 126 -20.88 -36.06 -6.58
C LEU A 126 -19.61 -36.85 -6.95
N PRO A 127 -19.18 -36.82 -8.23
CA PRO A 127 -18.06 -37.62 -8.70
C PRO A 127 -16.80 -37.32 -7.88
N SER A 128 -16.20 -38.39 -7.35
CA SER A 128 -14.97 -38.44 -6.55
C SER A 128 -13.77 -37.74 -7.19
N ASP A 129 -13.86 -37.38 -8.47
CA ASP A 129 -12.83 -36.63 -9.20
C ASP A 129 -12.88 -35.11 -8.98
N ALA A 130 -13.93 -34.56 -8.34
CA ALA A 130 -14.09 -33.11 -8.19
C ALA A 130 -13.37 -32.49 -6.98
N PHE A 131 -12.96 -33.29 -5.98
CA PHE A 131 -12.52 -32.77 -4.67
C PHE A 131 -11.01 -32.91 -4.37
N SER A 132 -10.18 -33.28 -5.34
CA SER A 132 -8.79 -33.68 -5.10
C SER A 132 -7.71 -32.65 -5.52
N THR A 133 -7.94 -31.34 -5.45
CA THR A 133 -6.87 -30.39 -5.81
C THR A 133 -6.64 -29.26 -4.81
N SER A 134 -5.45 -29.29 -4.18
CA SER A 134 -4.83 -28.17 -3.44
C SER A 134 -4.89 -26.82 -4.20
N SER A 135 -5.01 -26.90 -5.54
CA SER A 135 -5.25 -25.81 -6.47
C SER A 135 -6.42 -24.88 -6.09
N SER A 136 -7.45 -25.36 -5.41
CA SER A 136 -8.60 -24.50 -5.04
C SER A 136 -8.21 -23.41 -4.03
N SER A 137 -7.45 -23.77 -2.98
CA SER A 137 -7.00 -22.80 -1.96
C SER A 137 -6.11 -21.70 -2.57
N GLU A 138 -5.20 -22.09 -3.47
CA GLU A 138 -4.30 -21.18 -4.18
C GLU A 138 -5.08 -20.18 -5.05
N LYS A 139 -6.12 -20.65 -5.76
CA LYS A 139 -7.00 -19.80 -6.58
C LYS A 139 -7.76 -18.78 -5.74
N TYR A 140 -8.31 -19.19 -4.60
CA TYR A 140 -9.02 -18.26 -3.72
C TYR A 140 -8.07 -17.25 -3.09
N ALA A 141 -6.87 -17.67 -2.68
CA ALA A 141 -5.84 -16.76 -2.17
C ALA A 141 -5.40 -15.73 -3.22
N LEU A 142 -5.22 -16.15 -4.48
CA LEU A 142 -4.93 -15.23 -5.58
C LEU A 142 -6.08 -14.24 -5.81
N GLY A 143 -7.32 -14.75 -5.86
CA GLY A 143 -8.52 -13.92 -6.02
C GLY A 143 -8.64 -12.86 -4.92
N LEU A 144 -8.40 -13.24 -3.66
CA LEU A 144 -8.40 -12.31 -2.54
C LEU A 144 -7.30 -11.25 -2.68
N ASN A 145 -6.08 -11.63 -3.05
CA ASN A 145 -4.98 -10.68 -3.26
C ASN A 145 -5.26 -9.70 -4.41
N ILE A 146 -5.92 -10.13 -5.49
CA ILE A 146 -6.38 -9.26 -6.58
C ILE A 146 -7.37 -8.23 -6.04
N ILE A 147 -8.40 -8.67 -5.32
CA ILE A 147 -9.43 -7.79 -4.74
C ILE A 147 -8.81 -6.77 -3.79
N VAL A 148 -7.95 -7.23 -2.87
CA VAL A 148 -7.25 -6.36 -1.91
C VAL A 148 -6.35 -5.36 -2.64
N THR A 149 -5.67 -5.77 -3.70
CA THR A 149 -4.87 -4.84 -4.51
C THR A 149 -5.74 -3.78 -5.16
N LEU A 150 -6.86 -4.16 -5.80
CA LEU A 150 -7.75 -3.19 -6.45
C LEU A 150 -8.26 -2.12 -5.47
N PHE A 151 -8.70 -2.51 -4.27
CA PHE A 151 -9.14 -1.56 -3.26
C PHE A 151 -7.99 -0.70 -2.73
N THR A 152 -6.85 -1.29 -2.42
CA THR A 152 -5.71 -0.52 -1.88
C THR A 152 -5.10 0.44 -2.90
N GLU A 153 -5.09 0.08 -4.20
CA GLU A 153 -4.70 1.00 -5.28
C GLU A 153 -5.69 2.15 -5.44
N ALA A 154 -7.01 1.87 -5.38
CA ALA A 154 -8.02 2.91 -5.46
C ALA A 154 -7.91 3.91 -4.29
N ILE A 155 -7.81 3.39 -3.06
CA ILE A 155 -7.58 4.21 -1.86
C ILE A 155 -6.27 5.00 -1.97
N GLY A 156 -5.20 4.35 -2.41
CA GLY A 156 -3.89 4.96 -2.59
C GLY A 156 -3.89 6.08 -3.63
N PHE A 157 -4.63 5.90 -4.73
CA PHE A 157 -4.82 6.89 -5.78
C PHE A 157 -5.53 8.15 -5.27
N VAL A 158 -6.66 7.97 -4.57
CA VAL A 158 -7.41 9.12 -4.01
C VAL A 158 -6.54 9.87 -2.99
N HIS A 159 -5.90 9.16 -2.06
CA HIS A 159 -4.99 9.78 -1.09
C HIS A 159 -3.80 10.50 -1.74
N SER A 160 -3.27 9.97 -2.85
CA SER A 160 -2.18 10.62 -3.58
C SER A 160 -2.62 11.93 -4.23
N ILE A 161 -3.84 11.99 -4.78
CA ILE A 161 -4.43 13.22 -5.32
C ILE A 161 -4.61 14.26 -4.22
N THR A 162 -5.18 13.87 -3.08
CA THR A 162 -5.43 14.79 -1.95
C THR A 162 -4.13 15.29 -1.34
N LEU A 163 -3.10 14.44 -1.25
CA LEU A 163 -1.78 14.84 -0.79
C LEU A 163 -1.12 15.84 -1.74
N ARG A 164 -1.18 15.62 -3.05
CA ARG A 164 -0.65 16.58 -4.05
C ARG A 164 -1.35 17.92 -3.94
N SER A 165 -2.67 17.90 -3.82
CA SER A 165 -3.50 19.08 -3.61
C SER A 165 -3.13 19.85 -2.33
N ALA A 166 -2.96 19.14 -1.21
CA ALA A 166 -2.51 19.74 0.05
C ALA A 166 -1.07 20.30 0.00
N LEU A 167 -0.16 19.65 -0.74
CA LEU A 167 1.20 20.17 -0.92
C LEU A 167 1.25 21.37 -1.86
N SER A 168 0.32 21.42 -2.81
CA SER A 168 0.13 22.53 -3.73
C SER A 168 -0.28 23.80 -2.98
N THR A 169 -1.23 23.70 -2.04
CA THR A 169 -1.66 24.85 -1.22
C THR A 169 -0.59 25.34 -0.26
N GLU A 170 0.31 24.46 0.18
CA GLU A 170 1.47 24.85 0.99
C GLU A 170 2.63 25.42 0.17
N SER A 171 2.51 25.54 -1.16
CA SER A 171 3.61 25.94 -2.06
C SER A 171 4.86 25.04 -1.89
N ARG A 172 4.66 23.78 -1.50
CA ARG A 172 5.74 22.80 -1.27
C ARG A 172 5.80 21.70 -2.33
N LEU A 173 4.97 21.82 -3.36
CA LEU A 173 4.98 20.98 -4.53
C LEU A 173 6.20 21.33 -5.42
N LYS A 174 7.38 20.79 -5.08
CA LYS A 174 8.61 20.97 -5.90
C LYS A 174 8.56 20.19 -7.21
N PHE A 175 7.93 19.03 -7.18
CA PHE A 175 7.76 18.13 -8.30
C PHE A 175 6.32 17.63 -8.31
N ASN A 176 5.80 17.33 -9.50
CA ASN A 176 4.45 16.80 -9.62
C ASN A 176 4.30 15.44 -8.90
N THR A 177 5.29 14.58 -9.09
CA THR A 177 5.45 13.33 -8.35
C THR A 177 6.23 13.58 -7.07
N ASN A 178 5.55 14.11 -6.06
CA ASN A 178 6.12 14.12 -4.72
C ASN A 178 6.13 12.70 -4.15
N LEU A 179 7.25 12.34 -3.56
CA LEU A 179 7.43 11.04 -2.94
C LEU A 179 6.58 10.92 -1.68
N ARG A 180 5.43 10.25 -1.80
CA ARG A 180 4.45 10.06 -0.71
C ARG A 180 5.07 9.62 0.62
N LEU A 181 6.14 8.81 0.59
CA LEU A 181 6.81 8.33 1.79
C LEU A 181 7.63 9.40 2.52
N PHE A 182 8.13 10.41 1.79
CA PHE A 182 9.08 11.41 2.30
C PHE A 182 8.53 12.84 2.31
N THR A 183 7.33 13.04 1.76
CA THR A 183 6.68 14.35 1.71
C THR A 183 5.39 14.31 2.50
N ALA A 184 5.23 15.27 3.40
CA ALA A 184 4.01 15.45 4.16
C ALA A 184 3.73 16.95 4.35
N SER A 185 2.46 17.28 4.48
CA SER A 185 1.99 18.61 4.86
C SER A 185 2.51 19.00 6.25
N LYS A 186 2.98 20.24 6.42
CA LYS A 186 3.49 20.76 7.70
C LYS A 186 2.38 21.34 8.56
N SER A 187 1.29 21.79 7.95
CA SER A 187 0.17 22.39 8.66
C SER A 187 -0.50 21.34 9.56
N ALA A 188 -0.42 21.54 10.87
CA ALA A 188 -1.00 20.68 11.92
C ALA A 188 -0.69 19.18 11.74
N ALA A 189 0.60 18.83 11.84
CA ALA A 189 1.16 17.49 11.60
C ALA A 189 0.37 16.30 12.20
N TRP A 190 -0.39 16.52 13.28
CA TRP A 190 -1.18 15.50 13.98
C TRP A 190 -2.65 15.39 13.52
N SER A 191 -3.27 16.47 13.02
CA SER A 191 -4.70 16.50 12.64
C SER A 191 -4.94 16.51 11.13
N ASN A 192 -3.88 16.70 10.35
CA ASN A 192 -3.98 16.72 8.90
C ASN A 192 -3.99 15.29 8.34
N PRO A 193 -5.05 14.89 7.60
CA PRO A 193 -5.12 13.57 6.96
C PRO A 193 -4.04 13.39 5.86
N ASN A 194 -3.40 14.46 5.41
CA ASN A 194 -2.24 14.45 4.51
C ASN A 194 -0.90 14.69 5.26
N GLY A 195 -0.90 14.58 6.59
CA GLY A 195 0.28 14.72 7.45
C GLY A 195 1.15 13.45 7.52
N ILE A 196 2.30 13.55 8.20
CA ILE A 196 3.25 12.43 8.36
C ILE A 196 2.57 11.25 9.04
N LEU A 197 1.83 11.50 10.12
CA LEU A 197 1.19 10.44 10.89
C LEU A 197 0.17 9.67 10.05
N ALA A 198 -0.68 10.38 9.30
CA ALA A 198 -1.67 9.75 8.43
C ALA A 198 -1.01 8.96 7.29
N ASN A 199 0.10 9.45 6.73
CA ASN A 199 0.88 8.69 5.74
C ASN A 199 1.50 7.42 6.33
N ILE A 200 2.08 7.49 7.54
CA ILE A 200 2.62 6.33 8.26
C ILE A 200 1.49 5.35 8.58
N ALA A 201 0.35 5.83 9.10
CA ALA A 201 -0.81 5.00 9.40
C ALA A 201 -1.33 4.30 8.15
N MET A 202 -1.48 5.01 7.02
CA MET A 202 -1.90 4.40 5.75
C MET A 202 -0.90 3.30 5.32
N SER A 203 0.40 3.55 5.46
CA SER A 203 1.45 2.57 5.15
C SER A 203 1.37 1.33 6.05
N ILE A 204 1.18 1.50 7.36
CA ILE A 204 1.04 0.37 8.30
C ILE A 204 -0.22 -0.42 7.97
N LEU A 205 -1.34 0.25 7.74
CA LEU A 205 -2.60 -0.40 7.37
C LEU A 205 -2.46 -1.16 6.06
N LEU A 206 -1.68 -0.66 5.10
CA LEU A 206 -1.43 -1.33 3.83
C LEU A 206 -0.68 -2.65 4.03
N VAL A 207 0.34 -2.63 4.89
CA VAL A 207 1.07 -3.85 5.26
C VAL A 207 0.15 -4.84 5.98
N ILE A 208 -0.68 -4.36 6.92
CA ILE A 208 -1.68 -5.16 7.63
C ILE A 208 -2.68 -5.77 6.64
N SER A 209 -3.15 -5.04 5.64
CA SER A 209 -4.08 -5.57 4.63
C SER A 209 -3.47 -6.75 3.87
N TYR A 210 -2.28 -6.60 3.30
CA TYR A 210 -1.64 -7.70 2.55
C TYR A 210 -1.21 -8.87 3.42
N SER A 211 -0.81 -8.62 4.67
CA SER A 211 -0.45 -9.68 5.62
C SER A 211 -1.68 -10.48 6.04
N SER A 212 -2.78 -9.75 6.31
CA SER A 212 -4.05 -10.36 6.66
C SER A 212 -4.64 -11.14 5.50
N ALA A 213 -4.60 -10.61 4.27
CA ALA A 213 -5.07 -11.31 3.07
C ALA A 213 -4.34 -12.64 2.83
N THR A 214 -3.03 -12.67 3.10
CA THR A 214 -2.22 -13.89 3.03
C THR A 214 -2.67 -14.93 4.05
N LEU A 215 -3.00 -14.49 5.27
CA LEU A 215 -3.41 -15.37 6.37
C LEU A 215 -4.91 -15.68 6.38
N THR A 216 -5.74 -14.98 5.60
CA THR A 216 -7.19 -15.19 5.60
C THR A 216 -7.56 -16.56 5.08
N ILE A 217 -6.89 -17.06 4.04
CA ILE A 217 -7.21 -18.34 3.41
C ILE A 217 -6.05 -19.30 3.65
N LEU A 218 -6.25 -20.28 4.53
CA LEU A 218 -5.25 -21.30 4.82
C LEU A 218 -5.71 -22.68 4.33
N PRO A 219 -4.79 -23.50 3.79
CA PRO A 219 -5.05 -24.91 3.60
C PRO A 219 -5.06 -25.62 4.96
N PHE A 220 -6.05 -26.47 5.18
CA PHE A 220 -6.14 -27.30 6.37
C PHE A 220 -6.18 -28.77 5.95
N ALA A 221 -5.37 -29.59 6.62
CA ALA A 221 -5.30 -31.02 6.40
C ALA A 221 -6.19 -31.73 7.41
N LEU A 222 -7.24 -32.39 6.93
CA LEU A 222 -7.99 -33.33 7.74
C LEU A 222 -7.52 -34.75 7.41
N THR A 223 -6.94 -35.44 8.40
CA THR A 223 -6.54 -36.84 8.26
C THR A 223 -7.64 -37.74 8.83
N LEU A 224 -8.32 -38.48 7.96
CA LEU A 224 -9.33 -39.49 8.32
C LEU A 224 -8.69 -40.89 8.25
N ASP A 225 -8.85 -41.66 9.32
CA ASP A 225 -8.43 -43.07 9.41
C ASP A 225 -6.95 -43.34 9.04
N GLY A 226 -6.07 -42.36 9.29
CA GLY A 226 -4.63 -42.47 9.11
C GLY A 226 -4.14 -42.62 7.66
N SER A 227 -5.02 -42.52 6.66
CA SER A 227 -4.66 -42.83 5.26
C SER A 227 -5.10 -41.80 4.23
N THR A 228 -6.13 -40.98 4.50
CA THR A 228 -6.60 -39.97 3.55
C THR A 228 -6.52 -38.57 4.17
N SER A 229 -5.73 -37.69 3.54
CA SER A 229 -5.62 -36.27 3.88
C SER A 229 -6.40 -35.46 2.85
N TYR A 230 -7.44 -34.75 3.30
CA TYR A 230 -8.16 -33.79 2.46
C TYR A 230 -7.66 -32.37 2.75
N ASP A 231 -7.24 -31.66 1.70
CA ASP A 231 -6.89 -30.24 1.78
C ASP A 231 -8.14 -29.41 1.48
N GLN A 232 -8.68 -28.74 2.50
CA GLN A 232 -9.80 -27.81 2.34
C GLN A 232 -9.33 -26.38 2.66
N PRO A 233 -9.81 -25.35 1.94
CA PRO A 233 -9.53 -23.96 2.28
C PRO A 233 -10.37 -23.53 3.49
N TYR A 234 -9.72 -23.02 4.53
CA TYR A 234 -10.38 -22.45 5.70
C TYR A 234 -10.18 -20.93 5.73
N ILE A 235 -11.24 -20.22 6.11
CA ILE A 235 -11.19 -18.77 6.30
C ILE A 235 -10.89 -18.49 7.78
N LEU A 236 -9.74 -17.91 8.06
CA LEU A 236 -9.38 -17.49 9.42
C LEU A 236 -10.08 -16.18 9.80
N ARG A 237 -10.79 -16.20 10.94
CA ARG A 237 -11.57 -15.06 11.44
C ARG A 237 -10.72 -13.82 11.74
N LEU A 238 -9.65 -13.97 12.54
CA LEU A 238 -8.85 -12.83 12.99
C LEU A 238 -8.19 -12.08 11.82
N PRO A 239 -7.47 -12.74 10.89
CA PRO A 239 -6.99 -12.09 9.66
C PRO A 239 -8.11 -11.47 8.84
N CYS A 240 -9.29 -12.11 8.72
CA CYS A 240 -10.43 -11.52 8.01
C CYS A 240 -10.90 -10.19 8.65
N ILE A 241 -10.99 -10.14 9.98
CA ILE A 241 -11.35 -8.93 10.74
C ILE A 241 -10.28 -7.83 10.56
N LEU A 242 -9.00 -8.19 10.66
CA LEU A 242 -7.89 -7.25 10.49
C LEU A 242 -7.82 -6.72 9.06
N LEU A 243 -8.07 -7.56 8.06
CA LEU A 243 -8.19 -7.16 6.66
C LEU A 243 -9.32 -6.15 6.49
N GLY A 244 -10.52 -6.48 6.96
CA GLY A 244 -11.67 -5.58 6.85
C GLY A 244 -11.47 -4.25 7.58
N SER A 245 -10.90 -4.29 8.79
CA SER A 245 -10.57 -3.09 9.58
C SER A 245 -9.54 -2.20 8.89
N SER A 246 -8.51 -2.81 8.29
CA SER A 246 -7.48 -2.07 7.56
C SER A 246 -8.04 -1.34 6.34
N LEU A 247 -8.82 -2.03 5.49
CA LEU A 247 -9.45 -1.43 4.30
C LEU A 247 -10.44 -0.32 4.68
N PHE A 248 -11.24 -0.53 5.73
CA PHE A 248 -12.15 0.49 6.24
C PHE A 248 -11.39 1.75 6.69
N LEU A 249 -10.36 1.58 7.53
CA LEU A 249 -9.64 2.71 8.11
C LEU A 249 -8.81 3.46 7.05
N GLN A 250 -8.20 2.76 6.09
CA GLN A 250 -7.51 3.41 4.97
C GLN A 250 -8.48 4.26 4.13
N SER A 251 -9.64 3.70 3.82
CA SER A 251 -10.67 4.38 3.04
C SER A 251 -11.22 5.59 3.77
N LEU A 252 -11.40 5.50 5.09
CA LEU A 252 -11.81 6.61 5.95
C LEU A 252 -10.76 7.74 5.95
N ILE A 253 -9.47 7.41 6.09
CA ILE A 253 -8.39 8.41 6.04
C ILE A 253 -8.38 9.13 4.69
N ALA A 254 -8.48 8.37 3.59
CA ALA A 254 -8.52 8.94 2.24
C ALA A 254 -9.79 9.77 1.98
N LEU A 255 -10.94 9.36 2.53
CA LEU A 255 -12.19 10.12 2.44
C LEU A 255 -12.09 11.45 3.19
N VAL A 256 -11.55 11.44 4.42
CA VAL A 256 -11.33 12.68 5.19
C VAL A 256 -10.33 13.59 4.49
N ALA A 257 -9.27 13.04 3.88
CA ALA A 257 -8.34 13.79 3.05
C ALA A 257 -9.03 14.43 1.84
N LEU A 258 -9.93 13.67 1.19
CA LEU A 258 -10.71 14.12 0.04
C LEU A 258 -11.66 15.26 0.42
N CYS A 259 -12.42 15.12 1.51
CA CYS A 259 -13.32 16.15 2.00
C CYS A 259 -12.58 17.46 2.33
N LYS A 260 -11.37 17.39 2.90
CA LYS A 260 -10.57 18.59 3.22
C LYS A 260 -9.94 19.25 1.99
N CYS A 261 -9.75 18.51 0.90
CA CYS A 261 -9.09 19.00 -0.32
C CYS A 261 -10.05 19.16 -1.51
N LEU A 262 -11.36 19.03 -1.31
CA LEU A 262 -12.35 18.96 -2.39
C LEU A 262 -12.29 20.18 -3.34
N SER A 263 -12.01 21.36 -2.80
CA SER A 263 -11.93 22.62 -3.56
C SER A 263 -10.74 22.70 -4.53
N LEU A 264 -9.79 21.77 -4.45
CA LEU A 264 -8.47 21.88 -5.09
C LEU A 264 -8.14 20.66 -5.98
N ILE A 265 -9.08 19.73 -6.15
CA ILE A 265 -8.90 18.54 -6.98
C ILE A 265 -9.46 18.84 -8.36
N GLN A 266 -8.70 19.62 -9.13
CA GLN A 266 -9.07 19.99 -10.50
C GLN A 266 -8.44 19.06 -11.54
N SER A 267 -7.29 18.43 -11.23
CA SER A 267 -6.69 17.48 -12.16
C SER A 267 -5.86 16.38 -11.49
N SER A 268 -5.95 15.19 -12.07
CA SER A 268 -5.11 14.03 -11.72
C SER A 268 -3.79 14.01 -12.49
N SER A 269 -3.72 14.68 -13.65
CA SER A 269 -2.57 14.69 -14.53
C SER A 269 -1.55 15.73 -14.10
N ALA A 270 -0.27 15.45 -14.34
CA ALA A 270 0.80 16.38 -13.99
C ALA A 270 0.63 17.74 -14.69
N LEU A 271 0.35 17.70 -15.99
CA LEU A 271 0.11 18.90 -16.81
C LEU A 271 -1.13 19.67 -16.34
N GLY A 272 -2.19 18.96 -15.96
CA GLY A 272 -3.40 19.61 -15.46
C GLY A 272 -3.17 20.29 -14.11
N THR A 273 -2.45 19.64 -13.18
CA THR A 273 -2.05 20.28 -11.91
C THR A 273 -1.20 21.52 -12.16
N ALA A 274 -0.27 21.47 -13.13
CA ALA A 274 0.53 22.63 -13.50
C ALA A 274 -0.33 23.76 -14.10
N SER A 275 -1.25 23.43 -15.00
CA SER A 275 -2.20 24.41 -15.58
C SER A 275 -3.01 25.10 -14.49
N THR A 276 -3.63 24.32 -13.59
CA THR A 276 -4.45 24.86 -12.51
C THR A 276 -3.65 25.76 -11.57
N LEU A 277 -2.38 25.44 -11.35
CA LEU A 277 -1.48 26.25 -10.53
C LEU A 277 -1.03 27.54 -11.24
N ILE A 278 -0.87 27.51 -12.56
CA ILE A 278 -0.58 28.71 -13.37
C ILE A 278 -1.81 29.63 -13.36
N ASP A 279 -3.00 29.06 -13.60
CA ASP A 279 -4.27 29.81 -13.63
C ASP A 279 -4.59 30.43 -12.26
N GLY A 280 -4.30 29.69 -11.18
CA GLY A 280 -4.44 30.17 -9.80
C GLY A 280 -3.35 31.12 -9.31
N GLN A 281 -2.43 31.59 -10.18
CA GLN A 281 -1.27 32.43 -9.85
C GLN A 281 -0.34 31.82 -8.77
N GLY A 282 -0.38 30.51 -8.57
CA GLY A 282 0.49 29.79 -7.62
C GLY A 282 1.86 29.43 -8.19
N LEU A 283 1.98 29.38 -9.53
CA LEU A 283 3.23 29.16 -10.24
C LEU A 283 3.66 30.44 -10.96
N PHE A 284 4.78 31.01 -10.53
CA PHE A 284 5.43 32.10 -11.25
C PHE A 284 6.57 31.55 -12.10
N ALA A 285 6.64 31.99 -13.35
CA ALA A 285 7.82 31.75 -14.17
C ALA A 285 9.02 32.41 -13.51
N GLU A 286 10.02 31.61 -13.13
CA GLU A 286 11.25 32.11 -12.54
C GLU A 286 12.07 32.80 -13.65
N ARG A 287 11.94 34.13 -13.73
CA ARG A 287 12.67 34.94 -14.71
C ARG A 287 14.17 34.66 -14.54
N GLN A 288 14.86 34.40 -15.65
CA GLN A 288 16.29 34.03 -15.74
C GLN A 288 16.65 32.55 -15.56
N ARG A 289 15.71 31.63 -15.31
CA ARG A 289 15.98 30.17 -15.38
C ARG A 289 15.71 29.52 -16.73
N CYS A 290 15.65 30.32 -17.80
CA CYS A 290 15.42 29.79 -19.14
C CYS A 290 16.52 28.78 -19.51
N MET A 291 16.11 27.57 -19.92
CA MET A 291 16.97 26.45 -20.34
C MET A 291 17.87 25.83 -19.27
N HIS A 292 17.71 26.19 -17.99
CA HIS A 292 18.36 25.46 -16.90
C HIS A 292 17.68 24.12 -16.65
N ASN A 293 18.49 23.13 -16.28
CA ASN A 293 17.94 21.89 -15.73
C ASN A 293 17.28 22.20 -14.39
N LEU A 294 16.18 21.52 -14.08
CA LEU A 294 15.49 21.63 -12.80
C LEU A 294 16.39 21.30 -11.59
N LEU A 295 17.50 20.60 -11.83
CA LEU A 295 18.54 20.27 -10.86
C LEU A 295 19.65 21.31 -10.67
N ASP A 296 19.72 22.35 -11.51
CA ASP A 296 20.70 23.41 -11.32
C ASP A 296 20.28 24.25 -10.10
N ASP A 297 20.80 23.88 -8.92
CA ASP A 297 20.64 24.58 -7.63
C ASP A 297 21.50 25.86 -7.56
N ASN A 298 22.23 26.21 -8.62
CA ASN A 298 23.16 27.33 -8.60
C ASN A 298 22.40 28.66 -8.72
N PRO A 299 22.44 29.55 -7.71
CA PRO A 299 21.69 30.81 -7.70
C PRO A 299 22.23 31.86 -8.69
N ARG A 300 23.35 31.59 -9.37
CA ARG A 300 23.91 32.48 -10.38
C ARG A 300 23.37 32.10 -11.75
N PHE A 301 22.22 32.67 -12.09
CA PHE A 301 21.58 32.46 -13.39
C PHE A 301 22.31 33.22 -14.48
N SER A 302 23.24 32.54 -15.16
CA SER A 302 23.77 32.98 -16.44
C SER A 302 23.02 32.26 -17.57
N PRO A 303 22.71 32.93 -18.69
CA PRO A 303 22.16 32.26 -19.86
C PRO A 303 22.96 30.99 -20.19
N ARG A 304 22.26 29.86 -20.34
CA ARG A 304 22.86 28.56 -20.62
C ARG A 304 22.24 27.98 -21.88
N GLU A 305 23.05 27.36 -22.71
CA GLU A 305 22.56 26.57 -23.84
C GLU A 305 21.80 25.34 -23.36
N PRO A 306 20.78 24.87 -24.11
CA PRO A 306 20.04 23.69 -23.72
C PRO A 306 20.98 22.48 -23.76
N LEU A 307 20.85 21.60 -22.77
CA LEU A 307 21.61 20.35 -22.76
C LEU A 307 21.19 19.49 -23.97
N ALA A 308 22.17 18.96 -24.70
CA ALA A 308 21.92 18.06 -25.83
C ALA A 308 21.17 16.78 -25.42
N SER A 309 21.24 16.40 -24.14
CA SER A 309 20.51 15.26 -23.59
C SER A 309 20.02 15.58 -22.18
N GLN A 310 18.74 15.33 -21.91
CA GLN A 310 18.19 15.42 -20.57
C GLN A 310 18.72 14.28 -19.71
N PRO A 311 19.21 14.54 -18.48
CA PRO A 311 19.63 13.47 -17.59
C PRO A 311 18.46 12.55 -17.22
N SER A 312 18.75 11.26 -17.09
CA SER A 312 17.76 10.27 -16.66
C SER A 312 17.20 10.59 -15.26
N ALA A 313 15.98 10.13 -14.96
CA ALA A 313 15.35 10.29 -13.64
C ALA A 313 16.27 9.91 -12.46
N TRP A 314 17.15 8.92 -12.64
CA TRP A 314 18.16 8.51 -11.65
C TRP A 314 19.15 9.64 -11.32
N ASN A 315 19.67 10.32 -12.33
CA ASN A 315 20.59 11.44 -12.18
C ASN A 315 19.82 12.71 -11.78
N SER A 316 18.59 12.86 -12.28
CA SER A 316 17.72 14.02 -12.07
C SER A 316 17.07 14.07 -10.69
N HIS A 317 16.93 12.94 -9.98
CA HIS A 317 16.26 12.91 -8.68
C HIS A 317 17.06 12.07 -7.67
N LYS A 318 17.75 12.75 -6.74
CA LYS A 318 18.48 12.10 -5.62
C LYS A 318 17.59 11.13 -4.83
N ALA A 319 16.30 11.41 -4.74
CA ALA A 319 15.35 10.57 -4.03
C ALA A 319 15.01 9.28 -4.79
N VAL A 320 14.84 9.34 -6.11
CA VAL A 320 14.68 8.15 -6.97
C VAL A 320 15.89 7.23 -6.85
N LYS A 321 17.10 7.79 -6.84
CA LYS A 321 18.33 7.05 -6.59
C LYS A 321 18.31 6.30 -5.26
N LYS A 322 17.92 6.96 -4.16
CA LYS A 322 17.80 6.34 -2.83
C LYS A 322 16.79 5.19 -2.83
N ILE A 323 15.66 5.36 -3.50
CA ILE A 323 14.57 4.37 -3.55
C ILE A 323 14.98 3.12 -4.30
N ILE A 324 15.64 3.29 -5.46
CA ILE A 324 16.10 2.14 -6.23
C ILE A 324 17.20 1.39 -5.47
N ILE A 325 18.12 2.09 -4.79
CA ILE A 325 19.11 1.45 -3.90
C ILE A 325 18.40 0.67 -2.79
N LEU A 326 17.41 1.28 -2.12
CA LEU A 326 16.61 0.62 -1.08
C LEU A 326 15.91 -0.64 -1.62
N ALA A 327 15.31 -0.56 -2.81
CA ALA A 327 14.66 -1.69 -3.46
C ALA A 327 15.63 -2.85 -3.73
N TRP A 328 16.85 -2.55 -4.21
CA TRP A 328 17.88 -3.58 -4.40
C TRP A 328 18.39 -4.18 -3.09
N CYS A 329 18.55 -3.36 -2.05
CA CYS A 329 18.90 -3.85 -0.71
C CYS A 329 17.83 -4.82 -0.17
N LEU A 330 16.55 -4.54 -0.41
CA LEU A 330 15.46 -5.44 -0.04
C LEU A 330 15.52 -6.77 -0.81
N VAL A 331 15.84 -6.77 -2.10
CA VAL A 331 16.05 -8.02 -2.86
C VAL A 331 17.14 -8.87 -2.20
N VAL A 332 18.29 -8.28 -1.87
CA VAL A 332 19.39 -8.99 -1.19
C VAL A 332 18.94 -9.53 0.17
N ALA A 333 18.16 -8.74 0.93
CA ALA A 333 17.61 -9.16 2.21
C ALA A 333 16.66 -10.36 2.08
N TYR A 334 15.79 -10.39 1.05
CA TYR A 334 14.91 -11.54 0.79
C TYR A 334 15.67 -12.79 0.35
N VAL A 335 16.70 -12.63 -0.47
CA VAL A 335 17.58 -13.76 -0.86
C VAL A 335 18.29 -14.32 0.37
N ALA A 336 18.83 -13.45 1.23
CA ALA A 336 19.46 -13.86 2.47
C ALA A 336 18.47 -14.56 3.41
N TRP A 337 17.25 -14.04 3.56
CA TRP A 337 16.19 -14.66 4.35
C TRP A 337 15.82 -16.05 3.84
N GLY A 338 15.61 -16.20 2.52
CA GLY A 338 15.35 -17.49 1.89
C GLY A 338 16.50 -18.49 2.13
N GLY A 339 17.75 -18.03 2.09
CA GLY A 339 18.92 -18.83 2.44
C GLY A 339 18.94 -19.29 3.91
N ILE A 340 18.60 -18.38 4.85
CA ILE A 340 18.49 -18.71 6.28
C ILE A 340 17.41 -19.77 6.51
N VAL A 341 16.22 -19.59 5.91
CA VAL A 341 15.11 -20.55 6.02
C VAL A 341 15.52 -21.92 5.48
N ALA A 342 16.20 -21.97 4.32
CA ALA A 342 16.69 -23.21 3.75
C ALA A 342 17.72 -23.91 4.65
N LEU A 343 18.66 -23.16 5.25
CA LEU A 343 19.65 -23.70 6.18
C LEU A 343 19.00 -24.23 7.46
N LEU A 344 18.03 -23.49 8.03
CA LEU A 344 17.27 -23.92 9.19
C LEU A 344 16.49 -25.21 8.90
N ALA A 345 15.88 -25.32 7.72
CA ALA A 345 15.17 -26.52 7.30
C ALA A 345 16.10 -27.74 7.20
N VAL A 346 17.30 -27.57 6.61
CA VAL A 346 18.32 -28.64 6.55
C VAL A 346 18.79 -29.02 7.96
N HIS A 347 19.04 -28.04 8.83
CA HIS A 347 19.50 -28.30 10.19
C HIS A 347 18.46 -29.02 11.03
N ALA A 348 17.20 -28.59 10.99
CA ALA A 348 16.09 -29.23 11.70
C ALA A 348 15.92 -30.70 11.28
N ASN A 349 16.01 -30.98 9.97
CA ASN A 349 16.01 -32.35 9.44
C ASN A 349 17.19 -33.18 9.95
N SER A 350 18.39 -32.60 10.03
CA SER A 350 19.57 -33.32 10.50
C SER A 350 19.55 -33.62 12.01
N ALA A 351 18.90 -32.77 12.80
CA ALA A 351 18.95 -32.83 14.26
C ALA A 351 17.85 -33.71 14.88
N ASN A 352 16.94 -34.29 14.08
CA ASN A 352 15.78 -35.05 14.56
C ASN A 352 15.02 -34.32 15.69
N ILE A 353 14.94 -32.99 15.61
CA ILE A 353 14.22 -32.19 16.60
C ILE A 353 12.73 -32.49 16.37
N ALA A 354 12.18 -33.41 17.16
CA ALA A 354 10.83 -33.97 16.99
C ALA A 354 9.70 -32.92 16.90
N HIS A 355 9.95 -31.69 17.36
CA HIS A 355 8.99 -30.58 17.31
C HIS A 355 8.98 -29.81 15.98
N TRP A 356 10.02 -29.94 15.17
CA TRP A 356 10.14 -29.34 13.85
C TRP A 356 10.20 -30.48 12.85
N ASN A 357 9.05 -31.13 12.62
CA ASN A 357 8.96 -32.23 11.66
C ASN A 357 9.06 -31.66 10.24
N THR A 358 10.24 -31.17 9.86
CA THR A 358 10.59 -30.67 8.53
C THR A 358 10.79 -31.80 7.52
N SER A 359 10.45 -33.05 7.89
CA SER A 359 10.69 -34.27 7.12
C SER A 359 9.94 -34.32 5.78
N ASN A 360 9.06 -33.35 5.51
CA ASN A 360 8.48 -33.10 4.20
C ASN A 360 8.61 -31.61 3.85
N VAL A 361 9.77 -31.20 3.35
CA VAL A 361 9.95 -29.87 2.74
C VAL A 361 9.18 -29.84 1.41
N GLY A 362 7.83 -29.74 1.46
CA GLY A 362 6.93 -29.67 0.31
C GLY A 362 5.59 -29.00 0.67
N TYR A 363 4.96 -28.09 -0.07
CA TYR A 363 5.22 -27.50 -1.39
C TYR A 363 5.17 -25.97 -1.31
N TRP A 364 6.02 -25.29 -2.06
CA TRP A 364 5.64 -24.06 -2.76
C TRP A 364 5.15 -24.45 -4.16
N SER A 365 3.96 -24.06 -4.61
CA SER A 365 3.50 -24.45 -5.95
C SER A 365 2.65 -23.43 -6.69
N LEU A 366 3.03 -23.24 -7.96
CA LEU A 366 2.20 -22.70 -9.06
C LEU A 366 1.58 -23.88 -9.87
N VAL A 367 1.50 -25.05 -9.22
CA VAL A 367 1.12 -26.42 -9.63
C VAL A 367 2.19 -27.14 -10.48
N PRO A 368 3.04 -28.03 -9.89
CA PRO A 368 2.63 -29.44 -9.79
C PRO A 368 3.17 -30.28 -8.60
N LYS A 369 2.49 -31.42 -8.39
CA LYS A 369 2.88 -32.63 -7.62
C LYS A 369 3.46 -33.65 -8.63
N SER A 370 4.47 -34.49 -8.38
CA SER A 370 5.01 -35.10 -7.16
C SER A 370 6.54 -34.89 -7.04
N GLY A 371 7.03 -34.55 -5.85
CA GLY A 371 8.47 -34.38 -5.56
C GLY A 371 8.90 -33.16 -4.73
N GLN A 372 7.96 -32.47 -4.07
CA GLN A 372 8.13 -31.52 -2.95
C GLN A 372 9.08 -30.30 -3.17
N SER A 373 8.48 -29.11 -3.34
CA SER A 373 9.19 -27.81 -3.36
C SER A 373 9.30 -27.20 -1.96
N ALA A 374 10.44 -26.59 -1.62
CA ALA A 374 10.63 -26.00 -0.30
C ALA A 374 9.73 -24.80 0.00
N ALA A 375 8.92 -24.92 1.05
CA ALA A 375 8.21 -23.81 1.70
C ALA A 375 8.46 -23.88 3.21
N LEU A 376 8.47 -22.72 3.88
CA LEU A 376 8.41 -22.69 5.33
C LEU A 376 6.99 -23.05 5.73
N GLN A 377 6.82 -24.21 6.35
CA GLN A 377 5.56 -24.64 6.93
C GLN A 377 5.64 -24.55 8.44
N VAL A 378 4.70 -23.81 9.01
CA VAL A 378 4.42 -23.89 10.44
C VAL A 378 3.18 -24.76 10.58
N GLU A 379 3.40 -26.00 11.03
CA GLU A 379 2.34 -26.96 11.28
C GLU A 379 1.89 -26.86 12.74
N PHE A 380 0.58 -26.86 12.95
CA PHE A 380 0.00 -26.86 14.29
C PHE A 380 -0.79 -28.14 14.53
N HIS A 381 -0.46 -28.82 15.63
CA HIS A 381 -1.19 -29.99 16.11
C HIS A 381 -2.21 -29.53 17.15
N THR A 382 -3.49 -29.80 16.89
CA THR A 382 -4.61 -29.45 17.80
C THR A 382 -4.85 -30.49 18.91
N ASP A 383 -4.06 -31.56 18.92
CA ASP A 383 -4.37 -32.79 19.65
C ASP A 383 -4.08 -32.70 21.15
N ASP A 384 -3.49 -31.60 21.62
CA ASP A 384 -3.29 -31.34 23.05
C ASP A 384 -4.48 -30.53 23.61
N PRO A 385 -5.35 -31.11 24.47
CA PRO A 385 -6.49 -30.42 25.06
C PRO A 385 -6.09 -29.24 25.96
N SER A 386 -4.81 -29.16 26.37
CA SER A 386 -4.22 -27.99 27.04
C SER A 386 -3.49 -27.03 26.09
N GLY A 387 -3.17 -27.50 24.88
CA GLY A 387 -2.36 -26.82 23.87
C GLY A 387 -3.16 -25.90 22.95
N SER A 388 -4.15 -25.17 23.49
CA SER A 388 -4.72 -24.05 22.76
C SER A 388 -3.58 -23.13 22.33
N PHE A 389 -3.51 -22.83 21.03
CA PHE A 389 -2.43 -22.02 20.50
C PHE A 389 -2.45 -20.68 21.21
N GLY A 390 -1.43 -20.46 22.04
CA GLY A 390 -1.34 -19.27 22.86
C GLY A 390 -1.47 -18.04 21.97
N TRP A 391 -2.30 -17.08 22.38
CA TRP A 391 -2.46 -15.80 21.69
C TRP A 391 -1.10 -15.14 21.38
N ALA A 392 -0.09 -15.38 22.23
CA ALA A 392 1.29 -14.93 22.05
C ALA A 392 1.95 -15.50 20.79
N THR A 393 1.76 -16.80 20.50
CA THR A 393 2.30 -17.42 19.28
C THR A 393 1.60 -16.89 18.03
N TRP A 394 0.28 -16.63 18.11
CA TRP A 394 -0.47 -15.99 16.99
C TRP A 394 0.03 -14.59 16.73
N LEU A 395 0.23 -13.82 17.79
CA LEU A 395 0.77 -12.47 17.69
C LEU A 395 2.19 -12.48 17.10
N ALA A 396 3.04 -13.40 17.55
CA ALA A 396 4.41 -13.55 17.03
C ALA A 396 4.40 -13.93 15.54
N LEU A 397 3.60 -14.92 15.15
CA LEU A 397 3.45 -15.34 13.76
C LEU A 397 2.95 -14.19 12.89
N TYR A 398 1.88 -13.52 13.32
CA TYR A 398 1.30 -12.38 12.60
C TYR A 398 2.32 -11.24 12.45
N LEU A 399 3.11 -10.96 13.50
CA LEU A 399 4.16 -9.95 13.46
C LEU A 399 5.26 -10.31 12.46
N ILE A 400 5.70 -11.57 12.41
CA ILE A 400 6.68 -12.05 11.43
C ILE A 400 6.14 -11.85 10.00
N PHE A 401 4.89 -12.27 9.75
CA PHE A 401 4.24 -12.06 8.45
C PHE A 401 4.15 -10.58 8.10
N THR A 402 3.80 -9.73 9.07
CA THR A 402 3.69 -8.27 8.89
C THR A 402 5.04 -7.65 8.53
N VAL A 403 6.12 -8.03 9.21
CA VAL A 403 7.46 -7.51 8.91
C VAL A 403 7.93 -7.95 7.52
N LEU A 404 7.81 -9.25 7.22
CA LEU A 404 8.27 -9.79 5.95
C LEU A 404 7.39 -9.32 4.77
N GLN A 405 6.07 -9.27 4.92
CA GLN A 405 5.18 -8.72 3.90
C GLN A 405 5.37 -7.20 3.77
N GLY A 406 5.71 -6.52 4.86
CA GLY A 406 5.95 -5.08 4.89
C GLY A 406 7.09 -4.63 3.99
N GLY A 407 8.20 -5.39 3.97
CA GLY A 407 9.31 -5.14 3.04
C GLY A 407 8.87 -5.22 1.57
N LEU A 408 8.03 -6.20 1.22
CA LEU A 408 7.58 -6.46 -0.14
C LEU A 408 6.60 -5.36 -0.59
N THR A 409 5.64 -5.04 0.28
CA THR A 409 4.71 -3.93 0.08
C THR A 409 5.46 -2.61 -0.15
N LEU A 410 6.47 -2.32 0.70
CA LEU A 410 7.29 -1.12 0.57
C LEU A 410 8.06 -1.10 -0.75
N GLN A 411 8.64 -2.24 -1.16
CA GLN A 411 9.37 -2.36 -2.42
C GLN A 411 8.47 -2.09 -3.63
N LEU A 412 7.27 -2.69 -3.66
CA LEU A 412 6.32 -2.51 -4.76
C LEU A 412 5.81 -1.07 -4.83
N HIS A 413 5.56 -0.43 -3.67
CA HIS A 413 5.23 1.00 -3.62
C HIS A 413 6.40 1.89 -4.07
N CYS A 414 7.64 1.52 -3.72
CA CYS A 414 8.84 2.20 -4.20
C CYS A 414 8.92 2.16 -5.74
N CYS A 415 8.70 0.99 -6.33
CA CYS A 415 8.62 0.82 -7.78
C CYS A 415 7.49 1.67 -8.39
N GLU A 416 6.34 1.77 -7.72
CA GLU A 416 5.22 2.62 -8.16
C GLU A 416 5.62 4.08 -8.26
N VAL A 417 6.30 4.62 -7.25
CA VAL A 417 6.70 6.02 -7.32
C VAL A 417 7.72 6.26 -8.42
N VAL A 418 8.68 5.34 -8.63
CA VAL A 418 9.63 5.45 -9.74
C VAL A 418 8.91 5.42 -11.08
N THR A 419 7.96 4.50 -11.28
CA THR A 419 7.13 4.43 -12.48
C THR A 419 6.33 5.71 -12.71
N ASN A 420 5.77 6.29 -11.65
CA ASN A 420 5.04 7.55 -11.75
C ASN A 420 5.96 8.71 -12.15
N VAL A 421 7.18 8.80 -11.61
CA VAL A 421 8.17 9.82 -12.03
C VAL A 421 8.54 9.67 -13.50
N VAL A 422 8.84 8.43 -13.94
CA VAL A 422 9.21 8.16 -15.34
C VAL A 422 8.06 8.50 -16.28
N ARG A 423 6.82 8.18 -15.90
CA ARG A 423 5.63 8.53 -16.67
C ARG A 423 5.43 10.04 -16.76
N ASP A 424 5.54 10.74 -15.64
CA ASP A 424 5.38 12.19 -15.60
C ASP A 424 6.46 12.86 -16.47
N GLU A 425 7.72 12.40 -16.39
CA GLU A 425 8.81 12.86 -17.26
C GLU A 425 8.50 12.62 -18.75
N ALA A 426 7.98 11.44 -19.11
CA ALA A 426 7.57 11.14 -20.47
C ALA A 426 6.45 12.07 -20.96
N SER A 427 5.46 12.38 -20.11
CA SER A 427 4.39 13.34 -20.43
C SER A 427 4.93 14.75 -20.65
N TRP A 428 5.88 15.21 -19.82
CA TRP A 428 6.53 16.51 -20.01
C TRP A 428 7.36 16.58 -21.30
N ARG A 429 8.08 15.50 -21.65
CA ARG A 429 8.83 15.42 -22.92
C ARG A 429 7.90 15.46 -24.12
N ALA A 430 6.81 14.68 -24.10
CA ALA A 430 5.82 14.71 -25.17
C ALA A 430 5.22 16.10 -25.32
N ALA A 431 4.91 16.77 -24.21
CA ALA A 431 4.40 18.14 -24.21
C ALA A 431 5.39 19.16 -24.80
N SER A 432 6.70 18.97 -24.58
CA SER A 432 7.73 19.86 -25.12
C SER A 432 7.90 19.78 -26.64
N VAL A 433 7.63 18.61 -27.24
CA VAL A 433 7.83 18.37 -28.68
C VAL A 433 6.55 18.61 -29.46
N ASN A 434 5.42 18.05 -28.99
CA ASN A 434 4.16 18.02 -29.72
C ASN A 434 3.11 18.99 -29.16
N GLY A 435 3.45 19.75 -28.11
CA GLY A 435 2.50 20.51 -27.31
C GLY A 435 1.80 19.63 -26.27
N ALA A 436 1.24 20.27 -25.24
CA ALA A 436 0.51 19.58 -24.20
C ALA A 436 -0.90 19.22 -24.68
N SER A 437 -1.14 17.94 -24.96
CA SER A 437 -2.52 17.44 -24.96
C SER A 437 -2.94 17.29 -23.49
N LEU A 438 -3.92 18.10 -23.07
CA LEU A 438 -4.68 17.85 -21.85
C LEU A 438 -5.54 16.60 -22.08
N SER A 439 -4.91 15.43 -22.17
CA SER A 439 -5.62 14.23 -22.57
C SER A 439 -6.56 13.76 -21.48
N VAL A 440 -7.75 13.44 -21.95
CA VAL A 440 -8.98 13.08 -21.27
C VAL A 440 -8.86 11.67 -20.66
N ASN A 441 -9.24 11.54 -19.39
CA ASN A 441 -9.32 10.32 -18.56
C ASN A 441 -8.03 9.88 -17.81
N PRO A 442 -7.99 9.93 -16.47
CA PRO A 442 -6.86 9.42 -15.68
C PRO A 442 -6.62 7.91 -15.87
N ILE A 443 -7.69 7.16 -16.10
CA ILE A 443 -7.63 5.70 -16.23
C ILE A 443 -6.84 5.30 -17.49
N THR A 444 -7.09 5.98 -18.61
CA THR A 444 -6.36 5.71 -19.86
C THR A 444 -4.89 6.10 -19.72
N ALA A 445 -4.57 7.18 -18.98
CA ALA A 445 -3.19 7.57 -18.71
C ALA A 445 -2.43 6.58 -17.79
N VAL A 446 -3.13 5.87 -16.90
CA VAL A 446 -2.54 4.81 -16.07
C VAL A 446 -2.39 3.52 -16.89
N LEU A 447 -3.45 3.09 -17.58
CA LEU A 447 -3.45 1.83 -18.33
C LEU A 447 -2.64 1.90 -19.63
N GLY A 448 -2.43 3.09 -20.19
CA GLY A 448 -1.63 3.29 -21.41
C GLY A 448 -0.12 3.12 -21.20
N SER A 449 0.37 3.12 -19.95
CA SER A 449 1.77 2.86 -19.65
C SER A 449 1.98 1.38 -19.32
N TRP A 450 2.74 0.68 -20.16
CA TRP A 450 3.14 -0.71 -19.92
C TRP A 450 3.79 -0.91 -18.52
N HIS A 451 4.58 0.05 -18.05
CA HIS A 451 5.22 -0.01 -16.73
C HIS A 451 4.19 0.00 -15.59
N SER A 452 3.15 0.82 -15.70
CA SER A 452 2.07 0.90 -14.72
C SER A 452 1.20 -0.36 -14.75
N LEU A 453 0.90 -0.88 -15.94
CA LEU A 453 0.15 -2.14 -16.10
C LEU A 453 0.92 -3.33 -15.52
N LEU A 454 2.22 -3.44 -15.83
CA LEU A 454 3.08 -4.48 -15.31
C LEU A 454 3.14 -4.44 -13.79
N LEU A 455 3.27 -3.25 -13.21
CA LEU A 455 3.31 -3.10 -11.75
C LEU A 455 1.95 -3.43 -11.10
N LEU A 456 0.84 -3.00 -11.70
CA LEU A 456 -0.51 -3.32 -11.24
C LEU A 456 -0.75 -4.83 -11.22
N ALA A 457 -0.27 -5.56 -12.23
CA ALA A 457 -0.34 -7.02 -12.28
C ALA A 457 0.66 -7.70 -11.33
N ALA A 458 1.86 -7.14 -11.18
CA ALA A 458 2.90 -7.69 -10.32
C ALA A 458 2.52 -7.61 -8.83
N LYS A 459 1.82 -6.57 -8.39
CA LYS A 459 1.42 -6.41 -6.97
C LYS A 459 0.65 -7.62 -6.40
N PRO A 460 -0.54 -7.99 -6.92
CA PRO A 460 -1.30 -9.11 -6.38
C PRO A 460 -0.57 -10.43 -6.58
N PHE A 461 0.14 -10.56 -7.71
CA PHE A 461 0.90 -11.77 -8.01
C PHE A 461 2.03 -11.99 -7.00
N MET A 462 2.86 -10.98 -6.74
CA MET A 462 3.98 -11.08 -5.80
C MET A 462 3.50 -11.30 -4.36
N HIS A 463 2.42 -10.62 -3.93
CA HIS A 463 1.85 -10.85 -2.60
C HIS A 463 1.26 -12.26 -2.44
N TRP A 464 0.58 -12.76 -3.46
CA TRP A 464 0.09 -14.14 -3.49
C TRP A 464 1.25 -15.15 -3.47
N MET A 465 2.25 -14.99 -4.33
CA MET A 465 3.44 -15.83 -4.40
C MET A 465 4.19 -15.87 -3.07
N PHE A 466 4.32 -14.71 -2.43
CA PHE A 466 4.91 -14.58 -1.11
C PHE A 466 4.08 -15.33 -0.06
N GLY A 467 2.75 -15.21 -0.10
CA GLY A 467 1.86 -15.97 0.77
C GLY A 467 1.96 -17.49 0.58
N LEU A 468 2.16 -17.95 -0.64
CA LEU A 468 2.46 -19.36 -0.89
C LEU A 468 3.81 -19.78 -0.28
N SER A 469 4.80 -18.88 -0.26
CA SER A 469 6.17 -19.15 0.27
C SER A 469 6.23 -19.25 1.79
N LEU A 470 5.27 -18.60 2.45
CA LEU A 470 5.08 -18.63 3.88
C LEU A 470 3.72 -19.26 4.16
N SER A 471 3.65 -20.59 4.11
CA SER A 471 2.39 -21.29 4.32
C SER A 471 2.25 -21.69 5.78
N VAL A 472 1.05 -21.47 6.31
CA VAL A 472 0.66 -21.92 7.65
C VAL A 472 -0.39 -23.01 7.44
N ARG A 473 -0.18 -24.20 8.00
CA ARG A 473 -1.08 -25.32 7.80
C ARG A 473 -1.62 -25.80 9.14
N GLY A 474 -2.94 -25.84 9.25
CA GLY A 474 -3.59 -26.53 10.36
C GLY A 474 -3.68 -28.02 10.05
N GLN A 475 -3.37 -28.86 11.03
CA GLN A 475 -3.56 -30.29 10.96
C GLN A 475 -4.41 -30.75 12.14
N SER A 476 -5.40 -31.59 11.85
CA SER A 476 -6.18 -32.28 12.87
C SER A 476 -6.26 -33.76 12.54
N THR A 477 -5.97 -34.57 13.56
CA THR A 477 -6.10 -36.02 13.49
C THR A 477 -7.44 -36.40 14.10
N LEU A 478 -8.44 -36.73 13.27
CA LEU A 478 -9.65 -37.36 13.81
C LEU A 478 -9.31 -38.82 14.05
N ALA A 479 -8.91 -39.16 15.28
CA ALA A 479 -8.80 -40.55 15.68
C ALA A 479 -10.20 -41.17 15.62
N SER A 480 -10.39 -42.18 14.77
CA SER A 480 -11.55 -43.08 14.77
C SER A 480 -11.50 -43.99 16.01
N GLN A 481 -11.31 -43.40 17.20
CA GLN A 481 -11.54 -44.06 18.46
C GLN A 481 -13.01 -43.87 18.80
N THR A 482 -13.80 -44.90 18.46
CA THR A 482 -15.03 -45.30 19.15
C THR A 482 -15.75 -44.15 19.85
N MET A 483 -16.56 -43.45 19.06
CA MET A 483 -17.49 -42.39 19.43
C MET A 483 -18.64 -42.95 20.31
N GLY A 484 -18.28 -43.50 21.46
CA GLY A 484 -19.17 -44.15 22.41
C GLY A 484 -19.62 -43.24 23.55
N ASP A 485 -18.72 -42.55 24.25
CA ASP A 485 -19.09 -41.97 25.56
C ASP A 485 -18.37 -40.67 26.00
N GLN A 486 -17.57 -40.01 25.16
CA GLN A 486 -16.79 -38.83 25.60
C GLN A 486 -16.97 -37.60 24.70
N ILE A 487 -18.21 -37.09 24.60
CA ILE A 487 -18.51 -35.81 23.94
C ILE A 487 -19.06 -34.85 24.99
N TYR A 488 -18.20 -34.19 25.79
CA TYR A 488 -18.66 -33.05 26.60
C TYR A 488 -17.73 -31.82 26.73
N ASP A 489 -16.46 -31.83 26.30
CA ASP A 489 -15.56 -30.72 26.69
C ASP A 489 -14.83 -29.95 25.56
N ALA A 490 -15.36 -29.92 24.33
CA ALA A 490 -14.81 -29.10 23.25
C ALA A 490 -15.36 -27.64 23.21
N THR A 491 -15.87 -27.13 24.33
CA THR A 491 -16.54 -25.81 24.42
C THR A 491 -15.61 -24.64 24.77
N ALA A 492 -14.34 -24.91 25.08
CA ALA A 492 -13.40 -23.93 25.65
C ALA A 492 -12.83 -22.88 24.67
N ILE A 493 -12.96 -23.07 23.35
CA ILE A 493 -12.43 -22.12 22.36
C ILE A 493 -13.35 -20.89 22.19
N SER A 494 -14.63 -20.97 22.57
CA SER A 494 -15.54 -19.81 22.53
C SER A 494 -15.37 -18.86 23.72
N SER A 495 -14.83 -19.33 24.85
CA SER A 495 -14.74 -18.57 26.11
C SER A 495 -13.66 -17.49 26.11
N SER A 496 -12.65 -17.63 25.25
CA SER A 496 -11.48 -16.72 25.24
C SER A 496 -11.75 -15.38 24.54
N LEU A 497 -12.74 -15.30 23.66
CA LEU A 497 -13.19 -14.03 23.07
C LEU A 497 -14.24 -13.30 23.94
N THR A 498 -14.90 -14.03 24.84
CA THR A 498 -15.85 -13.47 25.82
C THR A 498 -15.14 -12.68 26.92
N LEU A 499 -13.88 -13.00 27.24
CA LEU A 499 -13.06 -12.27 28.22
C LEU A 499 -12.76 -10.81 27.84
N THR A 500 -12.79 -10.46 26.55
CA THR A 500 -12.72 -9.05 26.10
C THR A 500 -14.03 -8.28 26.21
N ASN A 501 -15.19 -8.97 26.26
CA ASN A 501 -16.49 -8.34 26.52
C ASN A 501 -16.80 -8.21 28.02
N SER A 502 -16.17 -9.02 28.87
CA SER A 502 -16.34 -8.94 30.34
C SER A 502 -15.58 -7.77 30.98
N CYS A 503 -14.64 -7.13 30.26
CA CYS A 503 -13.90 -5.97 30.79
C CYS A 503 -14.67 -4.63 30.65
N PHE A 504 -15.90 -4.66 30.10
CA PHE A 504 -16.76 -3.49 29.94
C PHE A 504 -18.18 -3.69 30.51
N GLN A 505 -18.38 -4.64 31.42
CA GLN A 505 -19.55 -4.62 32.30
C GLN A 505 -19.22 -3.90 33.60
N VAL A 506 -19.72 -2.66 33.71
CA VAL A 506 -19.90 -1.99 34.99
C VAL A 506 -20.82 -2.87 35.83
N ASN A 507 -20.25 -3.42 36.91
CA ASN A 507 -20.93 -4.24 37.88
C ASN A 507 -21.96 -3.37 38.63
N THR A 508 -23.21 -3.30 38.17
CA THR A 508 -24.33 -2.82 38.98
C THR A 508 -25.07 -4.01 39.58
N SER A 509 -24.43 -4.69 40.53
CA SER A 509 -25.12 -5.56 41.47
C SER A 509 -25.33 -4.80 42.77
N SER A 510 -26.54 -4.25 42.90
CA SER A 510 -27.07 -3.70 44.15
C SER A 510 -27.33 -4.87 45.12
N PRO A 511 -26.78 -4.87 46.35
CA PRO A 511 -27.28 -5.73 47.40
C PRO A 511 -28.47 -5.06 48.09
N VAL A 512 -29.46 -5.89 48.35
CA VAL A 512 -30.65 -5.70 49.17
C VAL A 512 -30.39 -4.78 50.37
N ALA A 513 -31.23 -3.76 50.49
CA ALA A 513 -31.25 -2.79 51.56
C ALA A 513 -31.45 -3.46 52.94
N ASN A 514 -30.52 -3.19 53.86
CA ASN A 514 -30.76 -3.23 55.30
C ASN A 514 -30.94 -1.78 55.77
N PRO A 515 -32.13 -1.36 56.25
CA PRO A 515 -32.34 0.00 56.70
C PRO A 515 -31.90 0.07 58.16
N ASN A 516 -30.68 0.55 58.42
CA ASN A 516 -30.25 1.24 59.64
C ASN A 516 -28.71 1.27 59.72
N HIS A 517 -28.08 2.14 58.92
CA HIS A 517 -26.78 2.72 59.30
C HIS A 517 -26.58 4.06 58.59
N GLU A 518 -26.58 5.14 59.38
CA GLU A 518 -26.03 6.42 58.98
C GLU A 518 -24.52 6.28 58.77
N ILE A 519 -24.05 6.61 57.58
CA ILE A 519 -22.62 6.78 57.30
C ILE A 519 -22.41 8.20 56.76
N LEU A 520 -21.75 8.98 57.61
CA LEU A 520 -21.19 10.31 57.35
C LEU A 520 -20.08 10.18 56.30
N ILE A 521 -20.15 10.94 55.20
CA ILE A 521 -19.09 11.03 54.19
C ILE A 521 -18.61 12.48 54.12
N ASP A 522 -17.39 12.71 54.63
CA ASP A 522 -16.62 13.93 54.43
C ASP A 522 -16.08 13.98 52.98
N LEU A 523 -16.34 15.09 52.30
CA LEU A 523 -15.80 15.42 50.98
C LEU A 523 -14.60 16.37 51.13
N PRO A 524 -13.41 16.07 50.57
CA PRO A 524 -12.40 17.09 50.31
C PRO A 524 -12.66 17.74 48.94
N ILE A 525 -13.09 18.99 48.99
CA ILE A 525 -13.16 19.90 47.83
C ILE A 525 -11.71 20.26 47.45
N THR A 526 -11.31 19.96 46.21
CA THR A 526 -10.12 20.59 45.61
C THR A 526 -10.54 21.30 44.33
N THR A 527 -10.70 22.61 44.43
CA THR A 527 -10.97 23.54 43.34
C THR A 527 -9.65 23.92 42.67
N GLN A 528 -9.50 23.64 41.37
CA GLN A 528 -8.43 24.23 40.55
C GLN A 528 -9.05 25.17 39.52
N ARG A 529 -8.84 26.48 39.73
CA ARG A 529 -9.19 27.58 38.83
C ARG A 529 -8.28 27.55 37.60
N PHE A 530 -8.86 27.64 36.41
CA PHE A 530 -8.21 28.25 35.25
C PHE A 530 -8.71 29.70 35.14
N GLY A 531 -7.78 30.64 35.27
CA GLY A 531 -8.00 32.05 34.97
C GLY A 531 -7.51 32.37 33.56
N THR A 532 -8.30 33.18 32.86
CA THR A 532 -7.91 33.97 31.69
C THR A 532 -7.12 35.20 32.10
#